data_AF-A0A8S9I870-F1
#
_entry.id   AF-A0A8S9I870-F1
#
_cell.length_a   1.000
_cell.length_b   1.000
_cell.length_c   1.000
_cell.angle_alpha   90.00
_cell.angle_beta   90.00
_cell.angle_gamma   90.00
#
_symmetry.space_group_name_H-M   'P 1'
#
loop_
_entity.id
_entity.type
_entity.pdbx_description
1 polymer ?
#
loop_
_entity_poly.entity_id
_entity_poly.type
_entity_poly.pdbx_seq_one_letter_code
_entity_poly.pdbx_strand_id
1 'polypeptide(L)'
;MAVEFESEDAAKMFYDDYSRSLGFVMRVMSCRRSERDGRILARRFGCNKEGRCVSVRGKSGSVRKPRQSTREGCKAMVHVKYDRSGKHTNFKML
;
A
#
# COMPACT_ATOMS: atom_id res chain seq x y z
N MET A 1 16.97 6.47 -3.02
CA MET A 1 16.75 7.05 -4.35
C MET A 1 15.29 7.46 -4.44
N ALA A 2 15.01 8.71 -4.80
CA ALA A 2 13.67 9.15 -5.17
C ALA A 2 13.53 8.94 -6.69
N VAL A 3 12.40 8.42 -7.11
CA VAL A 3 11.99 8.42 -8.51
C VAL A 3 10.96 9.55 -8.64
N GLU A 4 10.59 10.00 -9.83
CA GLU A 4 9.51 10.96 -10.02
C GLU A 4 8.52 10.40 -11.03
N PHE A 5 7.23 10.64 -10.79
CA PHE A 5 6.16 10.22 -11.68
C PHE A 5 5.35 11.42 -12.14
N GLU A 6 4.94 11.38 -13.41
CA GLU A 6 4.10 12.40 -14.02
C GLU A 6 2.63 12.28 -13.60
N SER A 7 2.20 11.11 -13.10
CA SER A 7 0.81 10.85 -12.71
C SER A 7 0.69 9.78 -11.63
N GLU A 8 -0.50 9.72 -11.01
CA GLU A 8 -0.85 8.62 -10.11
C GLU A 8 -0.79 7.26 -10.83
N ASP A 9 -1.30 7.19 -12.06
CA ASP A 9 -1.39 5.92 -12.78
C ASP A 9 -0.01 5.39 -13.14
N ALA A 10 0.93 6.27 -13.53
CA ALA A 10 2.33 5.90 -13.71
C ALA A 10 2.92 5.32 -12.42
N ALA A 11 2.59 5.94 -11.27
CA ALA A 11 3.05 5.46 -9.98
C ALA A 11 2.52 4.07 -9.61
N LYS A 12 1.24 3.86 -9.90
CA LYS A 12 0.55 2.61 -9.68
C LYS A 12 1.10 1.50 -10.58
N MET A 13 1.31 1.77 -11.87
CA MET A 13 1.84 0.80 -12.82
C MET A 13 3.26 0.35 -12.43
N PHE A 14 4.14 1.31 -12.12
CA PHE A 14 5.49 1.00 -11.66
C PHE A 14 5.49 0.09 -10.43
N TYR A 15 4.65 0.39 -9.42
CA TYR A 15 4.61 -0.43 -8.22
C TYR A 15 3.91 -1.79 -8.45
N ASP A 16 2.97 -1.87 -9.39
CA ASP A 16 2.38 -3.14 -9.82
C ASP A 16 3.44 -4.05 -10.44
N ASP A 17 4.22 -3.54 -11.39
CA ASP A 17 5.31 -4.27 -12.03
C ASP A 17 6.39 -4.68 -11.02
N TYR A 18 6.75 -3.77 -10.12
CA TYR A 18 7.63 -4.08 -9.00
C TYR A 18 7.07 -5.22 -8.12
N SER A 19 5.78 -5.17 -7.78
CA SER A 19 5.15 -6.20 -6.95
C SER A 19 5.17 -7.58 -7.62
N ARG A 20 4.93 -7.62 -8.94
CA ARG A 20 5.01 -8.85 -9.74
C ARG A 20 6.42 -9.41 -9.75
N SER A 21 7.44 -8.58 -9.92
CA SER A 21 8.85 -9.00 -9.89
C SER A 21 9.28 -9.60 -8.55
N LEU A 22 8.68 -9.13 -7.45
CA LEU A 22 8.94 -9.63 -6.11
C LEU A 22 7.97 -10.73 -5.65
N GLY A 23 7.04 -11.16 -6.50
CA GLY A 23 6.13 -12.27 -6.18
C GLY A 23 5.03 -11.93 -5.16
N PHE A 24 4.58 -10.67 -5.11
CA PHE A 24 3.41 -10.28 -4.32
C PHE A 24 2.41 -9.46 -5.13
N VAL A 25 1.21 -9.29 -4.58
CA VAL A 25 0.17 -8.48 -5.22
C VAL A 25 0.13 -7.12 -4.53
N MET A 26 0.26 -6.04 -5.31
CA MET A 26 0.05 -4.68 -4.84
C MET A 26 -1.38 -4.47 -4.31
N ARG A 27 -1.51 -3.69 -3.24
CA ARG A 27 -2.78 -3.12 -2.76
C ARG A 27 -2.65 -1.63 -2.47
N VAL A 28 -3.73 -0.89 -2.66
CA VAL A 28 -3.86 0.48 -2.14
C VAL A 28 -4.12 0.38 -0.65
N MET A 29 -3.16 0.82 0.17
CA MET A 29 -3.24 0.74 1.63
C MET A 29 -3.89 1.98 2.23
N SER A 30 -3.59 3.17 1.70
CA SER A 30 -4.22 4.40 2.14
C SER A 30 -4.17 5.48 1.07
N CYS A 31 -5.10 6.44 1.17
CA CYS A 31 -5.18 7.61 0.31
C CYS A 31 -5.46 8.83 1.18
N ARG A 32 -4.59 9.83 1.13
CA ARG A 32 -4.83 11.14 1.70
C ARG A 32 -5.34 12.07 0.61
N ARG A 33 -6.53 12.63 0.83
CA ARG A 33 -7.12 13.66 -0.04
C ARG A 33 -7.09 15.01 0.68
N SER A 34 -7.02 16.06 -0.11
CA SER A 34 -7.25 17.42 0.34
C SER A 34 -8.72 17.60 0.67
N GLU A 35 -9.00 18.21 1.82
CA GLU A 35 -10.36 18.49 2.27
C GLU A 35 -11.02 19.62 1.47
N ARG A 36 -10.21 20.52 0.90
CA ARG A 36 -10.71 21.70 0.16
C ARG A 36 -11.19 21.36 -1.25
N ASP A 37 -10.42 20.56 -1.98
CA ASP A 37 -10.62 20.32 -3.41
C ASP A 37 -10.68 18.82 -3.77
N GLY A 38 -10.62 17.92 -2.80
CA GLY A 38 -10.73 16.47 -3.00
C GLY A 38 -9.54 15.82 -3.72
N ARG A 39 -8.53 16.62 -4.12
CA ARG A 39 -7.34 16.12 -4.83
C ARG A 39 -6.54 15.17 -3.95
N ILE A 40 -5.91 14.18 -4.57
CA ILE A 40 -5.08 13.23 -3.84
C ILE A 40 -3.74 13.89 -3.54
N LEU A 41 -3.42 14.00 -2.25
CA LEU A 41 -2.16 14.57 -1.75
C LEU A 41 -1.12 13.48 -1.50
N ALA A 42 -1.56 12.27 -1.18
CA ALA A 42 -0.67 11.13 -1.05
C ALA A 42 -1.42 9.81 -1.21
N ARG A 43 -0.73 8.79 -1.70
CA ARG A 43 -1.22 7.41 -1.76
C ARG A 43 -0.14 6.45 -1.27
N ARG A 44 -0.55 5.46 -0.50
CA ARG A 44 0.33 4.37 -0.05
C ARG A 44 -0.09 3.09 -0.76
N PHE A 45 0.87 2.45 -1.42
CA PHE A 45 0.71 1.11 -1.97
C PHE A 45 1.54 0.13 -1.12
N GLY A 46 1.03 -1.09 -0.95
CA GLY A 46 1.64 -2.10 -0.08
C GLY A 46 1.41 -3.51 -0.57
N CYS A 47 2.12 -4.44 0.05
CA CYS A 47 2.06 -5.86 -0.23
C CYS A 47 0.76 -6.49 0.31
N ASN A 48 0.11 -7.37 -0.46
CA ASN A 48 -1.07 -8.12 0.01
C ASN A 48 -0.80 -9.00 1.24
N LYS A 49 0.47 -9.34 1.47
CA LYS A 49 0.97 -10.10 2.62
C LYS A 49 1.41 -9.21 3.80
N GLU A 50 1.10 -7.91 3.76
CA GLU A 50 1.49 -6.96 4.82
C GLU A 50 0.85 -7.31 6.17
N GLY A 51 1.61 -7.03 7.23
CA GLY A 51 1.21 -7.24 8.61
C GLY A 51 1.32 -8.69 9.04
N ARG A 52 1.12 -8.96 10.33
CA ARG A 52 1.07 -10.32 10.86
C ARG A 52 -0.32 -10.55 11.42
N CYS A 53 -0.88 -11.74 11.18
CA CYS A 53 -2.11 -12.10 11.87
C CYS A 53 -1.80 -12.36 13.34
N VAL A 54 -2.28 -11.47 14.20
CA VAL A 54 -2.38 -11.75 15.62
C VAL A 54 -3.57 -12.69 15.76
N SER A 55 -3.32 -13.99 15.91
CA SER A 55 -4.37 -14.94 16.27
C SER A 55 -5.04 -14.41 17.53
N VAL A 56 -6.35 -14.16 17.48
CA VAL A 56 -7.14 -13.80 18.66
C VAL A 56 -7.19 -15.03 19.56
N ARG A 57 -6.13 -15.28 20.32
CA ARG A 57 -6.19 -16.09 21.53
C ARG A 57 -7.00 -15.28 22.53
N GLY A 58 -8.31 -15.50 22.59
CA GLY A 58 -9.15 -14.87 23.62
C GLY A 58 -10.63 -14.64 23.33
N LYS A 59 -11.22 -15.11 22.22
CA LYS A 59 -12.70 -15.04 22.07
C LYS A 59 -13.30 -16.44 22.14
N SER A 60 -13.73 -16.80 23.35
CA SER A 60 -14.61 -17.92 23.65
C SER A 60 -15.99 -17.65 23.04
N GLY A 61 -16.18 -18.09 21.81
CA GLY A 61 -17.46 -18.13 21.11
C GLY A 61 -17.32 -19.10 19.95
N SER A 62 -18.40 -19.66 19.38
CA SER A 62 -18.34 -20.68 18.33
C SER A 62 -17.51 -20.22 17.12
N VAL A 63 -16.21 -20.54 17.16
CA VAL A 63 -15.22 -20.05 16.21
C VAL A 63 -15.40 -20.83 14.91
N ARG A 64 -16.10 -20.24 13.93
CA ARG A 64 -15.89 -20.62 12.53
C ARG A 64 -14.38 -20.57 12.31
N LYS A 65 -13.76 -21.70 11.90
CA LYS A 65 -12.31 -21.81 11.65
C LYS A 65 -11.81 -20.51 11.00
N PRO A 66 -10.94 -19.74 11.67
CA PRO A 66 -10.45 -18.50 11.09
C PRO A 66 -9.82 -18.83 9.74
N ARG A 67 -10.18 -18.08 8.69
CA ARG A 67 -9.54 -18.23 7.38
C ARG A 67 -8.02 -18.13 7.61
N GLN A 68 -7.26 -19.07 7.05
CA GLN A 68 -5.80 -18.98 7.08
C GLN A 68 -5.41 -17.62 6.51
N SER A 69 -4.61 -16.88 7.27
CA SER A 69 -4.19 -15.56 6.86
C SER A 69 -3.08 -15.67 5.82
N THR A 70 -3.19 -14.85 4.77
CA THR A 70 -2.11 -14.65 3.81
C THR A 70 -1.09 -13.59 4.26
N ARG A 71 -1.21 -13.07 5.50
CA ARG A 71 -0.34 -12.03 6.05
C ARG A 71 0.92 -12.64 6.67
N GLU A 72 2.04 -12.48 5.99
CA GLU A 72 3.35 -13.06 6.35
C GLU A 72 4.30 -12.04 7.01
N GLY A 73 3.90 -10.78 7.12
CA GLY A 73 4.73 -9.69 7.64
C GLY A 73 5.53 -8.97 6.57
N CYS A 74 5.09 -9.05 5.32
CA CYS A 74 5.69 -8.34 4.18
C CYS A 74 5.74 -6.83 4.48
N LYS A 75 6.92 -6.23 4.38
CA LYS A 75 7.12 -4.79 4.64
C LYS A 75 7.12 -3.94 3.38
N ALA A 76 7.19 -4.59 2.21
CA ALA A 76 7.22 -3.92 0.91
C ALA A 76 6.03 -2.96 0.76
N MET A 77 6.35 -1.67 0.77
CA MET A 77 5.41 -0.58 0.58
C MET A 77 6.07 0.58 -0.15
N VAL A 78 5.26 1.38 -0.83
CA VAL A 78 5.67 2.68 -1.37
C VAL A 78 4.68 3.75 -0.91
N HIS A 79 5.21 4.90 -0.53
CA HIS A 79 4.44 6.11 -0.28
C HIS A 79 4.70 7.06 -1.44
N VAL A 80 3.63 7.59 -2.01
CA VAL A 80 3.62 8.47 -3.18
C VAL A 80 2.97 9.76 -2.69
N LYS A 81 3.69 10.88 -2.73
CA LYS A 81 3.16 12.21 -2.41
C LYS A 81 2.92 12.98 -3.70
N TYR A 82 1.91 13.83 -3.73
CA TYR A 82 1.62 14.67 -4.89
C TYR A 82 1.69 16.13 -4.45
N ASP A 83 2.60 16.87 -5.07
CA ASP A 83 2.67 18.33 -4.88
C ASP A 83 1.64 19.04 -5.75
N ARG A 84 1.39 20.33 -5.45
CA ARG A 84 0.43 21.16 -6.20
C ARG A 84 0.77 21.31 -7.69
N SER A 85 2.03 21.07 -8.06
CA SER A 85 2.50 21.04 -9.44
C SER A 85 2.22 19.72 -10.17
N GLY A 86 1.74 18.70 -9.46
CA GLY A 86 1.53 17.35 -9.99
C GLY A 86 2.80 16.53 -10.22
N LYS A 87 4.00 17.08 -9.95
CA LYS A 87 5.26 16.58 -10.51
C LYS A 87 6.23 15.90 -9.53
N HIS A 88 6.09 16.08 -8.22
CA HIS A 88 7.08 15.53 -7.28
C HIS A 88 6.49 14.38 -6.51
N THR A 89 7.10 13.22 -6.68
CA THR A 89 6.73 11.99 -6.00
C THR A 89 7.89 11.53 -5.16
N ASN A 90 7.75 11.50 -3.84
CA ASN A 90 8.84 11.03 -2.97
C ASN A 90 8.65 9.55 -2.67
N PHE A 91 9.53 8.71 -3.23
CA PHE A 91 9.49 7.27 -3.06
C PHE A 91 10.26 6.86 -1.81
N LYS A 92 9.59 6.14 -0.92
CA LYS A 92 10.25 5.45 0.18
C LYS A 92 9.77 4.00 0.22
N MET A 93 10.68 3.11 -0.14
CA MET A 93 10.52 1.68 0.04
C MET A 93 10.92 1.31 1.47
N LEU A 94 10.07 0.55 2.14
CA LEU A 94 10.33 -0.06 3.46
C LEU A 94 10.27 -1.58 3.36
#